data_AF-A0A7X9C0N1-F1
#
_entry.id   AF-A0A7X9C0N1-F1
#
_cell.length_a   1.000
_cell.length_b   1.000
_cell.length_c   1.000
_cell.angle_alpha   90.00
_cell.angle_beta   90.00
_cell.angle_gamma   90.00
#
_symmetry.space_group_name_H-M   'P 1'
#
loop_
_entity.id
_entity.type
_entity.pdbx_description
1 polymer ?
#
loop_
_entity_poly.entity_id
_entity_poly.type
_entity_poly.pdbx_seq_one_letter_code
_entity_poly.pdbx_strand_id
1 'polypeptide(L)'
;MPVVEEYEPDMLMSSLEKCHFVIANVHKLYENSQNSLLNKVPPDFFDMIIVDEAHHSAAQSWKTAINYFSNAKVLHVTGTPYRGDHQEIPGEKIHNTSLAEVMALRYVKWLRKSTLNNPNLYFTLPGDSKRYTLEEILSIKEKEWVEKSVALSEECSADVVKESIKHLGILREASPQVPHKILAVACSIAHASGFGYLRGKRNRS
;
A
#
# COMPACT_ATOMS: atom_id res chain seq x y z
N MET A 1 -28.78 2.04 19.28
CA MET A 1 -27.62 2.26 18.38
C MET A 1 -26.67 1.10 18.59
N PRO A 2 -26.06 0.50 17.55
CA PRO A 2 -25.09 -0.59 17.75
C PRO A 2 -23.92 -0.10 18.60
N VAL A 3 -23.45 -0.96 19.50
CA VAL A 3 -22.27 -0.72 20.34
C VAL A 3 -21.06 -1.24 19.59
N VAL A 4 -20.09 -0.37 19.33
CA VAL A 4 -18.86 -0.68 18.58
C VAL A 4 -17.69 -0.29 19.45
N GLU A 5 -16.79 -1.22 19.70
CA GLU A 5 -15.60 -0.98 20.52
C GLU A 5 -14.36 -1.56 19.85
N GLU A 6 -13.22 -0.88 20.04
CA GLU A 6 -11.92 -1.48 19.73
C GLU A 6 -11.53 -2.42 20.86
N TYR A 7 -11.10 -3.63 20.51
CA TYR A 7 -10.66 -4.62 21.49
C TYR A 7 -9.39 -4.15 22.20
N GLU A 8 -9.42 -4.11 23.53
CA GLU A 8 -8.23 -3.88 24.34
C GLU A 8 -7.91 -5.06 25.29
N PRO A 9 -6.61 -5.36 25.53
CA PRO A 9 -6.15 -6.40 26.45
C PRO A 9 -6.72 -6.40 27.87
N ASP A 10 -7.17 -5.27 28.39
CA ASP A 10 -7.73 -5.10 29.74
C ASP A 10 -9.26 -5.10 29.75
N MET A 11 -9.90 -5.16 28.57
CA MET A 11 -11.36 -5.17 28.45
C MET A 11 -11.97 -6.40 29.14
N LEU A 12 -13.01 -6.16 29.95
CA LEU A 12 -13.74 -7.21 30.65
C LEU A 12 -14.68 -7.96 29.70
N MET A 13 -14.91 -9.25 29.98
CA MET A 13 -15.86 -10.07 29.22
C MET A 13 -17.27 -9.50 29.19
N SER A 14 -17.75 -8.96 30.31
CA SER A 14 -19.07 -8.32 30.41
C SER A 14 -19.19 -7.06 29.55
N SER A 15 -18.07 -6.43 29.18
CA SER A 15 -18.05 -5.33 28.22
C SER A 15 -18.12 -5.86 26.78
N LEU A 16 -17.38 -6.92 26.48
CA LEU A 16 -17.40 -7.58 25.17
C LEU A 16 -18.80 -8.12 24.83
N GLU A 17 -19.49 -8.74 25.79
CA GLU A 17 -20.86 -9.27 25.61
C GLU A 17 -21.90 -8.20 25.28
N LYS A 18 -21.63 -6.93 25.60
CA LYS A 18 -22.50 -5.79 25.26
C LYS A 18 -22.18 -5.17 23.90
N CYS A 19 -21.04 -5.53 23.32
CA CYS A 19 -20.60 -5.02 22.02
C CYS A 19 -21.34 -5.78 20.91
N HIS A 20 -21.83 -5.02 19.93
CA HIS A 20 -22.39 -5.60 18.70
C HIS A 20 -21.29 -5.80 17.65
N PHE A 21 -20.26 -4.95 17.68
CA PHE A 21 -19.08 -5.05 16.84
C PHE A 21 -17.82 -4.85 17.69
N VAL A 22 -16.82 -5.69 17.44
CA VAL A 22 -15.50 -5.57 18.06
C VAL A 22 -14.47 -5.40 16.95
N ILE A 23 -13.69 -4.33 17.01
CA ILE A 23 -12.64 -4.02 16.05
C ILE A 23 -11.31 -4.47 16.64
N ALA A 24 -10.52 -5.23 15.88
CA ALA A 24 -9.20 -5.67 16.34
C ALA A 24 -8.18 -5.63 15.20
N ASN A 25 -6.98 -5.13 15.53
CA ASN A 25 -5.82 -5.30 14.68
C ASN A 25 -5.28 -6.73 14.75
N VAL A 26 -4.67 -7.21 13.67
CA VAL A 26 -4.21 -8.61 13.54
C VAL A 26 -3.28 -9.06 14.67
N HIS A 27 -2.47 -8.17 15.23
CA HIS A 27 -1.56 -8.47 16.34
C HIS A 27 -2.29 -8.85 17.64
N LYS A 28 -3.51 -8.34 17.82
CA LYS A 28 -4.38 -8.66 18.97
C LYS A 28 -5.03 -10.05 18.85
N LEU A 29 -4.80 -10.77 17.74
CA LEU A 29 -5.30 -12.11 17.45
C LEU A 29 -4.23 -13.20 17.50
N TYR A 30 -2.99 -12.87 17.88
CA TYR A 30 -1.90 -13.85 17.93
C TYR A 30 -2.12 -14.87 19.05
N GLU A 31 -2.20 -16.17 18.73
CA GLU A 31 -2.37 -17.28 19.69
C GLU A 31 -1.41 -17.19 20.89
N ASN A 32 -0.13 -16.90 20.62
CA ASN A 32 0.92 -16.86 21.64
C ASN A 32 0.89 -15.59 22.52
N SER A 33 -0.05 -14.67 22.28
CA SER A 33 -0.22 -13.49 23.11
C SER A 33 -1.18 -13.79 24.26
N GLN A 34 -0.72 -13.58 25.50
CA GLN A 34 -1.55 -13.74 26.69
C GLN A 34 -2.80 -12.85 26.66
N ASN A 35 -2.71 -11.73 25.95
CA ASN A 35 -3.77 -10.73 25.78
C ASN A 35 -4.55 -10.87 24.47
N SER A 36 -4.40 -12.01 23.78
CA SER A 36 -5.12 -12.28 22.54
C SER A 36 -6.63 -12.34 22.77
N LEU A 37 -7.40 -11.78 21.84
CA LEU A 37 -8.86 -11.91 21.85
C LEU A 37 -9.29 -13.38 21.84
N LEU A 38 -8.55 -14.23 21.12
CA LEU A 38 -8.82 -15.67 21.03
C LEU A 38 -8.79 -16.37 22.39
N ASN A 39 -8.02 -15.85 23.34
CA ASN A 39 -7.89 -16.42 24.69
C ASN A 39 -8.95 -15.89 25.66
N LYS A 40 -9.71 -14.85 25.28
CA LYS A 40 -10.73 -14.24 26.13
C LYS A 40 -12.14 -14.73 25.81
N VAL A 41 -12.45 -14.88 24.53
CA VAL A 41 -13.80 -15.23 24.08
C VAL A 41 -13.84 -16.67 23.57
N PRO A 42 -14.97 -17.38 23.72
CA PRO A 42 -15.11 -18.73 23.19
C PRO A 42 -15.20 -18.73 21.64
N PRO A 43 -14.95 -19.89 20.99
CA PRO A 43 -15.01 -20.08 19.53
C PRO A 43 -16.33 -19.70 18.84
N ASP A 44 -17.43 -19.68 19.58
CA ASP A 44 -18.78 -19.37 19.10
C ASP A 44 -19.25 -17.95 19.49
N PHE A 45 -18.35 -17.12 20.02
CA PHE A 45 -18.69 -15.77 20.46
C PHE A 45 -19.10 -14.83 19.33
N PHE A 46 -18.54 -14.99 18.13
CA PHE A 46 -18.86 -14.17 16.97
C PHE A 46 -19.56 -14.99 15.89
N ASP A 47 -20.69 -14.50 15.41
CA ASP A 47 -21.42 -15.10 14.27
C ASP A 47 -20.85 -14.65 12.90
N MET A 48 -20.08 -13.56 12.89
CA MET A 48 -19.53 -12.97 11.66
C MET A 48 -18.15 -12.35 11.90
N ILE A 49 -17.27 -12.54 10.93
CA ILE A 49 -15.93 -11.93 10.87
C ILE A 49 -15.83 -11.12 9.58
N ILE A 50 -15.41 -9.87 9.69
CA ILE A 50 -15.11 -9.01 8.56
C ILE A 50 -13.60 -8.79 8.54
N VAL A 51 -12.95 -9.18 7.43
CA VAL A 51 -11.51 -9.00 7.23
C VAL A 51 -11.32 -7.89 6.21
N ASP A 52 -10.83 -6.75 6.67
CA ASP A 52 -10.41 -5.64 5.82
C ASP A 52 -9.01 -5.89 5.24
N GLU A 53 -8.74 -5.34 4.06
CA GLU A 53 -7.53 -5.59 3.26
C GLU A 53 -7.15 -7.08 3.21
N ALA A 54 -8.14 -7.93 2.93
CA ALA A 54 -8.05 -9.38 2.99
C ALA A 54 -6.99 -9.99 2.05
N HIS A 55 -6.40 -9.22 1.15
CA HIS A 55 -5.23 -9.66 0.41
C HIS A 55 -4.00 -9.92 1.31
N HIS A 56 -3.98 -9.37 2.54
CA HIS A 56 -3.01 -9.69 3.59
C HIS A 56 -3.39 -10.93 4.43
N SER A 57 -4.54 -11.57 4.20
CA SER A 57 -5.04 -12.74 4.95
C SER A 57 -4.16 -13.98 4.91
N ALA A 58 -3.07 -13.95 4.12
CA ALA A 58 -2.01 -14.94 4.13
C ALA A 58 -1.31 -15.08 5.49
N ALA A 59 -1.34 -14.02 6.32
CA ALA A 59 -0.73 -14.05 7.65
C ALA A 59 -1.36 -15.17 8.47
N GLN A 60 -0.52 -16.04 9.03
CA GLN A 60 -0.93 -17.22 9.81
C GLN A 60 -1.97 -16.88 10.88
N SER A 61 -1.86 -15.70 11.48
CA SER A 61 -2.79 -15.15 12.47
C SER A 61 -4.24 -15.03 12.00
N TRP A 62 -4.49 -14.64 10.74
CA TRP A 62 -5.85 -14.55 10.19
C TRP A 62 -6.46 -15.93 10.02
N LYS A 63 -5.69 -16.89 9.49
CA LYS A 63 -6.13 -18.28 9.33
C LYS A 63 -6.44 -18.90 10.70
N THR A 64 -5.57 -18.69 11.67
CA THR A 64 -5.75 -19.06 13.07
C THR A 64 -7.06 -18.52 13.63
N ALA A 65 -7.32 -17.21 13.49
CA ALA A 65 -8.54 -16.59 14.02
C ALA A 65 -9.81 -17.11 13.32
N ILE A 66 -9.79 -17.24 11.99
CA ILE A 66 -10.91 -17.79 11.22
C ILE A 66 -11.18 -19.24 11.60
N ASN A 67 -10.13 -20.05 11.78
CA ASN A 67 -10.27 -21.44 12.21
C ASN A 67 -10.78 -21.56 13.65
N TYR A 68 -10.36 -20.65 14.55
CA TYR A 68 -10.86 -20.59 15.92
C TYR A 68 -12.36 -20.33 15.92
N PHE A 69 -12.81 -19.29 15.22
CA PHE A 69 -14.22 -18.94 15.07
C PHE A 69 -14.89 -19.70 13.91
N SER A 70 -14.72 -21.03 13.88
CA SER A 70 -15.10 -21.88 12.75
C SER A 70 -16.58 -21.84 12.31
N ASN A 71 -17.48 -21.44 13.21
CA ASN A 71 -18.92 -21.32 12.91
C ASN A 71 -19.31 -19.95 12.35
N ALA A 72 -18.40 -18.96 12.41
CA ALA A 72 -18.67 -17.61 11.97
C ALA A 72 -18.71 -17.50 10.43
N LYS A 73 -19.60 -16.66 9.91
CA LYS A 73 -19.55 -16.26 8.50
C LYS A 73 -18.38 -15.31 8.29
N VAL A 74 -17.60 -15.52 7.24
CA VAL A 74 -16.43 -14.67 6.95
C VAL A 74 -16.70 -13.82 5.70
N LEU A 75 -16.56 -12.50 5.84
CA LEU A 75 -16.61 -11.55 4.75
C LEU A 75 -15.21 -10.95 4.53
N HIS A 76 -14.65 -11.20 3.35
CA HIS A 76 -13.39 -10.62 2.92
C HIS A 76 -13.62 -9.35 2.10
N VAL A 77 -12.96 -8.25 2.49
CA VAL A 77 -13.01 -6.95 1.81
C VAL A 77 -11.58 -6.60 1.38
N THR A 78 -11.39 -6.18 0.13
CA THR A 78 -10.06 -5.77 -0.37
C THR A 78 -10.18 -4.79 -1.53
N GLY A 79 -9.28 -3.80 -1.60
CA GLY A 79 -9.13 -2.93 -2.77
C GLY A 79 -8.23 -3.54 -3.87
N THR A 80 -7.43 -4.54 -3.51
CA THR A 80 -6.45 -5.18 -4.40
C THR A 80 -6.59 -6.70 -4.31
N PRO A 81 -7.40 -7.33 -5.18
CA PRO A 81 -7.63 -8.78 -5.11
C PRO A 81 -6.42 -9.62 -5.55
N TYR A 82 -5.44 -8.99 -6.22
CA TYR A 82 -4.24 -9.66 -6.70
C TYR A 82 -3.16 -9.67 -5.63
N ARG A 83 -2.78 -10.88 -5.19
CA ARG A 83 -1.65 -11.09 -4.29
C ARG A 83 -0.35 -11.19 -5.10
N GLY A 84 0.76 -10.70 -4.54
CA GLY A 84 2.08 -10.81 -5.16
C GLY A 84 2.59 -12.25 -5.31
N ASP A 85 1.99 -13.20 -4.60
CA ASP A 85 2.27 -14.63 -4.66
C ASP A 85 1.25 -15.42 -5.53
N HIS A 86 0.41 -14.73 -6.31
CA HIS A 86 -0.61 -15.29 -7.21
C HIS A 86 -1.67 -16.17 -6.53
N GLN A 87 -1.75 -16.19 -5.20
CA GLN A 87 -2.81 -16.91 -4.52
C GLN A 87 -4.11 -16.10 -4.55
N GLU A 88 -5.23 -16.80 -4.63
CA GLU A 88 -6.56 -16.19 -4.51
C GLU A 88 -6.91 -15.93 -3.04
N ILE A 89 -7.80 -14.97 -2.81
CA ILE A 89 -8.43 -14.78 -1.49
C ILE A 89 -9.46 -15.90 -1.30
N PRO A 90 -9.49 -16.56 -0.14
CA PRO A 90 -10.46 -17.63 0.12
C PRO A 90 -11.92 -17.19 -0.05
N GLY A 91 -12.78 -18.11 -0.48
CA GLY A 91 -14.23 -17.91 -0.58
C GLY A 91 -14.73 -17.63 -1.99
N GLU A 92 -16.01 -17.27 -2.08
CA GLU A 92 -16.68 -16.93 -3.34
C GLU A 92 -16.74 -15.41 -3.53
N LYS A 93 -16.40 -14.93 -4.73
CA LYS A 93 -16.52 -13.50 -5.06
C LYS A 93 -17.98 -13.12 -5.26
N ILE A 94 -18.59 -12.54 -4.24
CA ILE A 94 -20.00 -12.11 -4.26
C ILE A 94 -20.21 -10.72 -4.91
N HIS A 95 -19.18 -9.86 -4.94
CA HIS A 95 -19.27 -8.51 -5.49
C HIS A 95 -17.91 -7.99 -5.97
N ASN A 96 -17.92 -7.11 -6.96
CA ASN A 96 -16.75 -6.37 -7.43
C ASN A 96 -17.19 -5.01 -7.96
N THR A 97 -16.58 -3.93 -7.47
CA THR A 97 -16.74 -2.58 -8.03
C THR A 97 -15.41 -2.15 -8.63
N SER A 98 -15.39 -1.83 -9.92
CA SER A 98 -14.14 -1.45 -10.59
C SER A 98 -13.70 -0.03 -10.20
N LEU A 99 -12.39 0.24 -10.25
CA LEU A 99 -11.86 1.61 -10.04
C LEU A 99 -12.47 2.61 -11.06
N ALA A 100 -12.70 2.16 -12.30
CA ALA A 100 -13.32 2.98 -13.34
C ALA A 100 -14.76 3.39 -12.98
N GLU A 101 -15.53 2.46 -12.42
CA GLU A 101 -16.91 2.69 -11.99
C GLU A 101 -16.97 3.67 -10.81
N VAL A 102 -16.18 3.46 -9.75
CA VAL A 102 -16.18 4.37 -8.60
C VAL A 102 -15.65 5.77 -8.95
N MET A 103 -14.79 5.90 -9.97
CA MET A 103 -14.40 7.20 -10.53
C MET A 103 -15.56 7.84 -11.31
N ALA A 104 -16.29 7.07 -12.12
CA ALA A 104 -17.46 7.57 -12.86
C ALA A 104 -18.57 8.05 -11.91
N LEU A 105 -18.79 7.33 -10.81
CA LEU A 105 -19.73 7.67 -9.75
C LEU A 105 -19.25 8.80 -8.82
N ARG A 106 -18.03 9.32 -9.03
CA ARG A 106 -17.38 10.38 -8.23
C ARG A 106 -17.19 10.02 -6.75
N TYR A 107 -17.15 8.74 -6.41
CA TYR A 107 -16.76 8.27 -5.08
C TYR A 107 -15.25 8.39 -4.87
N VAL A 108 -14.46 8.22 -5.95
CA VAL A 108 -13.00 8.36 -5.93
C VAL A 108 -12.58 9.49 -6.87
N LYS A 109 -11.52 10.22 -6.50
CA LYS A 109 -10.97 11.30 -7.32
C LYS A 109 -10.40 10.76 -8.63
N TRP A 110 -10.57 11.53 -9.70
CA TRP A 110 -10.02 11.18 -11.00
C TRP A 110 -8.48 11.13 -10.97
N LEU A 111 -7.92 10.01 -11.42
CA LEU A 111 -6.47 9.80 -11.48
C LEU A 111 -5.91 10.22 -12.83
N ARG A 112 -4.77 10.93 -12.83
CA ARG A 112 -4.04 11.32 -14.04
C ARG A 112 -2.64 10.73 -14.00
N LYS A 113 -2.28 9.98 -15.04
CA LYS A 113 -0.90 9.52 -15.25
C LYS A 113 -0.16 10.54 -16.12
N SER A 114 1.00 10.99 -15.65
CA SER A 114 1.96 11.78 -16.43
C SER A 114 3.23 10.98 -16.56
N THR A 115 3.74 10.80 -17.78
CA THR A 115 5.00 10.10 -18.04
C THR A 115 6.06 11.12 -18.42
N LEU A 116 7.20 11.06 -17.74
CA LEU A 116 8.37 11.86 -18.09
C LEU A 116 9.24 11.06 -19.05
N ASN A 117 9.27 11.49 -20.32
CA ASN A 117 10.22 10.97 -21.28
C ASN A 117 11.45 11.87 -21.25
N ASN A 118 12.55 11.38 -20.65
CA ASN A 118 13.85 12.02 -20.82
C ASN A 118 14.57 11.32 -22.00
N PRO A 119 14.67 11.95 -23.18
CA PRO A 119 15.34 11.35 -24.33
C PRO A 119 16.85 11.19 -24.15
N ASN A 120 17.44 11.82 -23.12
CA ASN A 120 18.88 11.80 -22.84
C ASN A 120 19.23 10.83 -21.69
N LEU A 121 18.44 9.77 -21.48
CA LEU A 121 18.78 8.71 -20.52
C LEU A 121 19.90 7.84 -21.09
N TYR A 122 21.08 7.94 -20.47
CA TYR A 122 22.22 7.09 -20.76
C TYR A 122 22.46 6.09 -19.63
N PHE A 123 22.78 4.86 -20.00
CA PHE A 123 23.04 3.74 -19.10
C PHE A 123 24.52 3.38 -19.12
N THR A 124 25.08 3.01 -17.99
CA THR A 124 26.44 2.46 -17.89
C THR A 124 26.39 1.09 -17.26
N LEU A 125 27.21 0.15 -17.76
CA LEU A 125 27.35 -1.18 -17.17
C LEU A 125 28.44 -1.14 -16.08
N PRO A 126 28.30 -1.90 -14.99
CA PRO A 126 29.35 -1.98 -13.97
C PRO A 126 30.68 -2.47 -14.58
N GLY A 127 31.72 -1.62 -14.55
CA GLY A 127 33.02 -1.89 -15.14
C GLY A 127 33.21 -1.41 -16.59
N ASP A 128 32.21 -0.77 -17.17
CA ASP A 128 32.27 -0.17 -18.50
C ASP A 128 32.03 1.35 -18.42
N SER A 129 32.89 2.14 -19.09
CA SER A 129 32.77 3.59 -19.18
C SER A 129 31.88 4.04 -20.36
N LYS A 130 31.39 3.09 -21.18
CA LYS A 130 30.47 3.40 -22.28
C LYS A 130 29.08 3.78 -21.79
N ARG A 131 28.53 4.80 -22.45
CA ARG A 131 27.14 5.23 -22.33
C ARG A 131 26.31 4.50 -23.39
N TYR A 132 25.28 3.79 -22.94
CA TYR A 132 24.31 3.09 -23.78
C TYR A 132 22.98 3.84 -23.76
N THR A 133 22.25 3.84 -24.86
CA THR A 133 20.86 4.29 -24.92
C THR A 133 19.89 3.23 -24.38
N LEU A 134 18.62 3.59 -24.17
CA LEU A 134 17.58 2.66 -23.72
C LEU A 134 17.44 1.45 -24.66
N GLU A 135 17.50 1.67 -25.96
CA GLU A 135 17.35 0.62 -26.98
C GLU A 135 18.54 -0.34 -26.97
N GLU A 136 19.77 0.19 -26.87
CA GLU A 136 20.99 -0.62 -26.81
C GLU A 136 21.04 -1.46 -25.53
N ILE A 137 20.69 -0.89 -24.37
CA ILE A 137 20.76 -1.62 -23.10
C ILE A 137 19.68 -2.69 -22.98
N LEU A 138 18.47 -2.47 -23.54
CA LEU A 138 17.39 -3.46 -23.58
C LEU A 138 17.75 -4.68 -24.44
N SER A 139 18.67 -4.54 -25.40
CA SER A 139 19.19 -5.67 -26.18
C SER A 139 20.22 -6.51 -25.42
N ILE A 140 20.86 -5.94 -24.39
CA ILE A 140 21.94 -6.56 -23.61
C ILE A 140 21.45 -7.08 -22.27
N LYS A 141 20.49 -6.38 -21.64
CA LYS A 141 19.99 -6.64 -20.30
C LYS A 141 18.47 -6.77 -20.29
N GLU A 142 17.99 -7.56 -19.35
CA GLU A 142 16.56 -7.70 -19.10
C GLU A 142 15.94 -6.37 -18.68
N LYS A 143 14.68 -6.18 -19.09
CA LYS A 143 13.89 -4.97 -18.82
C LYS A 143 13.88 -4.59 -17.33
N GLU A 144 13.82 -5.58 -16.44
CA GLU A 144 13.79 -5.34 -14.99
C GLU A 144 15.10 -4.72 -14.46
N TRP A 145 16.25 -5.11 -15.03
CA TRP A 145 17.54 -4.52 -14.70
C TRP A 145 17.62 -3.06 -15.16
N VAL A 146 17.12 -2.79 -16.37
CA VAL A 146 17.10 -1.43 -16.95
C VAL A 146 16.20 -0.52 -16.13
N GLU A 147 15.00 -0.97 -15.75
CA GLU A 147 14.07 -0.21 -14.91
C GLU A 147 14.66 0.12 -13.54
N LYS A 148 15.34 -0.84 -12.89
CA LYS A 148 16.07 -0.61 -11.64
C LYS A 148 17.21 0.40 -11.82
N SER A 149 17.97 0.29 -12.91
CA SER A 149 19.07 1.22 -13.21
C SER A 149 18.60 2.64 -13.51
N VAL A 150 17.50 2.82 -14.27
CA VAL A 150 16.87 4.15 -14.46
C VAL A 150 16.44 4.70 -13.11
N ALA A 151 15.72 3.89 -12.33
CA ALA A 151 15.15 4.34 -11.06
C ALA A 151 16.23 4.73 -10.04
N LEU A 152 17.44 4.16 -10.12
CA LEU A 152 18.54 4.48 -9.22
C LEU A 152 19.44 5.62 -9.73
N SER A 153 19.25 6.09 -10.98
CA SER A 153 20.05 7.18 -11.54
C SER A 153 19.71 8.51 -10.87
N GLU A 154 20.73 9.18 -10.31
CA GLU A 154 20.56 10.49 -9.67
C GLU A 154 20.02 11.55 -10.64
N GLU A 155 20.43 11.52 -11.90
CA GLU A 155 19.99 12.47 -12.93
C GLU A 155 18.49 12.30 -13.23
N CYS A 156 18.04 11.06 -13.40
CA CYS A 156 16.62 10.77 -13.63
C CYS A 156 15.77 11.15 -12.42
N SER A 157 16.23 10.83 -11.22
CA SER A 157 15.53 11.17 -9.98
C SER A 157 15.47 12.68 -9.75
N ALA A 158 16.52 13.43 -10.10
CA ALA A 158 16.51 14.89 -10.04
C ALA A 158 15.50 15.51 -11.01
N ASP A 159 15.40 15.01 -12.25
CA ASP A 159 14.43 15.47 -13.23
C ASP A 159 12.99 15.19 -12.80
N VAL A 160 12.72 13.99 -12.30
CA VAL A 160 11.41 13.60 -11.77
C VAL A 160 11.00 14.51 -10.62
N VAL A 161 11.91 14.82 -9.69
CA VAL A 161 11.65 15.76 -8.58
C VAL A 161 11.35 17.16 -9.11
N LYS A 162 12.16 17.65 -10.05
CA LYS A 162 12.01 18.99 -10.61
C LYS A 162 10.65 19.17 -11.28
N GLU A 163 10.25 18.22 -12.12
CA GLU A 163 8.95 18.30 -12.79
C GLU A 163 7.80 18.10 -11.80
N SER A 164 7.94 17.21 -10.81
CA SER A 164 6.93 17.01 -9.76
C SER A 164 6.67 18.28 -8.95
N ILE A 165 7.73 19.04 -8.60
CA ILE A 165 7.61 20.33 -7.89
C ILE A 165 6.93 21.38 -8.79
N LYS A 166 7.27 21.43 -10.07
CA LYS A 166 6.64 22.34 -11.03
C LYS A 166 5.13 22.08 -11.14
N HIS A 167 4.73 20.81 -11.27
CA HIS A 167 3.31 20.44 -11.26
C HIS A 167 2.61 20.78 -9.94
N LEU A 168 3.28 20.62 -8.80
CA LEU A 168 2.74 21.03 -7.51
C LEU A 168 2.49 22.55 -7.46
N GLY A 169 3.37 23.36 -8.04
CA GLY A 169 3.18 24.81 -8.18
C GLY A 169 1.91 25.14 -8.96
N ILE A 170 1.74 24.53 -10.14
CA ILE A 170 0.54 24.70 -10.98
C ILE A 170 -0.73 24.34 -10.22
N LEU A 171 -0.73 23.23 -9.46
CA LEU A 171 -1.88 22.80 -8.68
C LEU A 171 -2.21 23.78 -7.54
N ARG A 172 -1.19 24.31 -6.85
CA ARG A 172 -1.37 25.29 -5.78
C ARG A 172 -1.94 26.61 -6.30
N GLU A 173 -1.51 27.06 -7.48
CA GLU A 173 -2.08 28.24 -8.14
C GLU A 173 -3.53 28.01 -8.56
N ALA A 174 -3.84 26.84 -9.13
CA ALA A 174 -5.18 26.50 -9.58
C ALA A 174 -6.17 26.22 -8.42
N SER A 175 -5.68 25.88 -7.22
CA SER A 175 -6.52 25.56 -6.06
C SER A 175 -5.84 25.96 -4.73
N PRO A 176 -5.73 27.27 -4.43
CA PRO A 176 -5.00 27.78 -3.26
C PRO A 176 -5.51 27.27 -1.91
N GLN A 177 -6.81 26.94 -1.84
CA GLN A 177 -7.47 26.40 -0.65
C GLN A 177 -7.19 24.92 -0.40
N VAL A 178 -6.60 24.21 -1.36
CA VAL A 178 -6.31 22.78 -1.24
C VAL A 178 -4.84 22.59 -0.83
N PRO A 179 -4.54 21.93 0.30
CA PRO A 179 -3.18 21.71 0.75
C PRO A 179 -2.51 20.59 -0.07
N HIS A 180 -2.09 20.90 -1.29
CA HIS A 180 -1.43 19.94 -2.17
C HIS A 180 -0.09 19.46 -1.60
N LYS A 181 0.13 18.14 -1.65
CA LYS A 181 1.35 17.45 -1.21
C LYS A 181 1.82 16.49 -2.30
N ILE A 182 3.12 16.18 -2.29
CA ILE A 182 3.73 15.14 -3.11
C ILE A 182 4.13 13.99 -2.19
N LEU A 183 3.81 12.76 -2.60
CA LEU A 183 4.38 11.54 -2.04
C LEU A 183 5.34 10.96 -3.09
N ALA A 184 6.56 10.63 -2.68
CA ALA A 184 7.55 9.99 -3.53
C ALA A 184 7.87 8.61 -2.95
N VAL A 185 7.89 7.59 -3.81
CA VAL A 185 8.22 6.21 -3.45
C VAL A 185 9.57 5.88 -4.08
N ALA A 186 10.55 5.51 -3.26
CA ALA A 186 11.90 5.18 -3.69
C ALA A 186 12.16 3.68 -3.64
N CYS A 187 13.01 3.18 -4.54
CA CYS A 187 13.35 1.76 -4.64
C CYS A 187 14.29 1.25 -3.52
N SER A 188 14.93 2.14 -2.76
CA SER A 188 15.83 1.78 -1.65
C SER A 188 16.01 2.93 -0.66
N ILE A 189 16.56 2.66 0.54
CA ILE A 189 16.88 3.68 1.55
C ILE A 189 17.97 4.65 1.04
N ALA A 190 18.96 4.14 0.31
CA ALA A 190 20.00 4.96 -0.31
C ALA A 190 19.38 5.93 -1.34
N HIS A 191 18.46 5.43 -2.16
CA HIS A 191 17.73 6.24 -3.13
C HIS A 191 16.81 7.27 -2.44
N ALA A 192 16.13 6.88 -1.36
CA ALA A 192 15.32 7.79 -0.54
C ALA A 192 16.16 8.93 0.07
N SER A 193 17.37 8.62 0.53
CA SER A 193 18.32 9.60 1.07
C SER A 193 18.79 10.60 0.01
N GLY A 194 18.99 10.14 -1.23
CA GLY A 194 19.28 10.98 -2.40
C GLY A 194 18.21 12.05 -2.65
N PHE A 195 16.92 11.67 -2.57
CA PHE A 195 15.81 12.62 -2.67
C PHE A 195 15.81 13.68 -1.55
N GLY A 196 16.13 13.27 -0.33
CA GLY A 196 16.26 14.19 0.82
C GLY A 196 17.35 15.24 0.63
N TYR A 197 18.51 14.82 0.10
CA TYR A 197 19.65 15.70 -0.18
C TYR A 197 19.37 16.72 -1.30
N LEU A 198 18.70 16.28 -2.38
CA LEU A 198 18.30 17.14 -3.50
C LEU A 198 17.29 18.23 -3.08
N ARG A 199 16.42 17.94 -2.11
CA ARG A 199 15.52 18.93 -1.51
C ARG A 199 16.26 19.90 -0.58
N GLY A 200 17.22 19.41 0.19
CA GLY A 200 18.01 20.22 1.15
C GLY A 200 18.89 21.29 0.51
N LYS A 201 19.46 21.03 -0.68
CA LYS A 201 20.28 22.00 -1.41
C LYS A 201 19.52 23.25 -1.89
N ARG A 202 18.21 23.14 -2.17
CA ARG A 202 17.37 24.28 -2.62
C ARG A 202 16.86 25.17 -1.50
N ASN A 203 16.74 24.67 -0.27
CA ASN A 203 16.33 25.51 0.88
C ASN A 203 17.50 26.33 1.46
N ARG A 204 18.72 26.17 0.93
CA ARG A 204 19.92 26.91 1.35
C ARG A 204 20.48 27.83 0.25
N SER A 205 19.75 28.01 -0.86
CA SER A 205 20.09 28.89 -1.98
C SER A 205 19.05 29.96 -2.16
#